data_AF-A0A6P6AKR5-F1
#
_entry.id   AF-A0A6P6AKR5-F1
#
_cell.length_a   1.000
_cell.length_b   1.000
_cell.length_c   1.000
_cell.angle_alpha   90.00
_cell.angle_beta   90.00
_cell.angle_gamma   90.00
#
_symmetry.space_group_name_H-M   'P 1'
#
loop_
_entity.id
_entity.type
_entity.pdbx_description
1 polymer ?
#
loop_
_entity_poly.entity_id
_entity_poly.type
_entity_poly.pdbx_seq_one_letter_code
_entity_poly.pdbx_strand_id
1 'polypeptide(L)'
;MGRLINLQYLNIRNTKLALMPPGMENLENLRILTDFVLGKQNGSSINELGKLEHLCGRLAISGLQNVACARDAKEANLKGKMKLKELELMWGQDDHVADDSKHDREILQQLEPYTNLEHLVISFYRGTRFPEWVGHASFSNVVSLLLSHCKFCLSLPPLGQLSSLKSLSIIGFAGVVTVSDEIYGHCDALSKPFGSLETLRFEDMPEWEEWICLKEEAFLLLQELHIEDCPKLTKFLPKHLPSLMKLNILGCQKLGGLLPRAPRISELNLLECDTLQLEQMLQHCTHLEKLAIQDCSDLRSLPEGALPTTLKELSINGCDDLDYSKIHLYTSLESLKIEGGCHPLESFPLGSFPKLKHVYFSDCEELKSIPSLEGHHQHLACLNSLDIHSCPNFISFPEVGLSATNLTIPVVSACMNLKSFPEQMHSLFPSLKYLGIAYCPEMESFPQQGLPSKLKTVVIEKSDKLIVSMKRREWSLQALPSLTEFTIIGAEEIEFFPDEHLLPSSLTHLYILDLPKLKSLDYKGFQHLTSLHQLYIQKCPMLQSMLPKRLLTSLYHLHIYECPSLREHCKKGKGEDWSAISHIPAIRIDEELIM
;
A
#
# COMPACT_ATOMS: atom_id res chain seq x y z
N MET A 1 21.64 -31.17 22.66
CA MET A 1 22.30 -30.90 21.37
C MET A 1 23.74 -31.40 21.30
N GLY A 2 24.56 -31.23 22.34
CA GLY A 2 25.99 -31.56 22.33
C GLY A 2 26.43 -33.00 22.01
N ARG A 3 25.52 -33.94 21.69
CA ARG A 3 25.86 -35.28 21.16
C ARG A 3 26.00 -35.32 19.64
N LEU A 4 25.55 -34.27 18.93
CA LEU A 4 25.56 -34.20 17.47
C LEU A 4 26.89 -33.64 16.93
N ILE A 5 28.03 -34.16 17.38
CA ILE A 5 29.38 -33.61 17.13
C ILE A 5 29.79 -33.49 15.65
N ASN A 6 29.11 -34.20 14.75
CA ASN A 6 29.34 -34.17 13.30
C ASN A 6 28.37 -33.21 12.56
N LEU A 7 27.52 -32.49 13.28
CA LEU A 7 26.56 -31.55 12.69
C LEU A 7 27.31 -30.37 12.05
N GLN A 8 27.05 -30.14 10.76
CA GLN A 8 27.67 -29.04 10.00
C GLN A 8 26.71 -27.89 9.69
N TYR A 9 25.41 -28.16 9.68
CA TYR A 9 24.38 -27.21 9.29
C TYR A 9 23.23 -27.23 10.30
N LEU A 10 22.99 -26.08 10.93
CA LEU A 10 21.86 -25.85 11.81
C LEU A 10 21.21 -24.52 11.43
N ASN A 11 20.11 -24.61 10.68
CA ASN A 11 19.29 -23.45 10.33
C ASN A 11 18.04 -23.44 11.21
N ILE A 12 17.95 -22.39 12.01
CA ILE A 12 16.84 -22.15 12.94
C ILE A 12 16.26 -20.74 12.76
N ARG A 13 16.42 -20.18 11.55
CA ARG A 13 15.89 -18.86 11.20
C ARG A 13 14.37 -18.84 11.34
N ASN A 14 13.85 -17.73 11.85
CA ASN A 14 12.41 -17.50 12.05
C ASN A 14 11.74 -18.56 12.96
N THR A 15 12.51 -19.27 13.77
CA THR A 15 11.96 -20.14 14.81
C THR A 15 11.63 -19.32 16.07
N LYS A 16 10.68 -19.80 16.87
CA LYS A 16 10.32 -19.18 18.16
C LYS A 16 11.19 -19.70 19.31
N LEU A 17 12.46 -19.99 19.04
CA LEU A 17 13.37 -20.55 20.04
C LEU A 17 13.63 -19.51 21.13
N ALA A 18 13.36 -19.86 22.38
CA ALA A 18 13.54 -18.95 23.52
C ALA A 18 14.98 -18.91 24.05
N LEU A 19 15.72 -20.00 23.89
CA LEU A 19 17.12 -20.13 24.30
C LEU A 19 17.81 -21.28 23.57
N MET A 20 19.13 -21.18 23.41
CA MET A 20 19.96 -22.27 22.92
C MET A 20 20.13 -23.36 23.98
N PRO A 21 20.00 -24.65 23.64
CA PRO A 21 20.23 -25.74 24.57
C PRO A 21 21.72 -25.85 24.92
N PRO A 22 22.08 -26.18 26.16
CA PRO A 22 23.48 -26.20 26.60
C PRO A 22 24.35 -27.21 25.83
N GLY A 23 25.65 -26.94 25.81
CA GLY A 23 26.65 -27.80 25.20
C GLY A 23 26.79 -27.60 23.69
N MET A 24 26.46 -26.41 23.19
CA MET A 24 26.71 -25.98 21.81
C MET A 24 28.20 -25.95 21.50
N GLU A 25 29.04 -25.70 22.50
CA GLU A 25 30.51 -25.77 22.40
C GLU A 25 31.05 -27.09 21.84
N ASN A 26 30.30 -28.19 21.97
CA ASN A 26 30.71 -29.52 21.46
C ASN A 26 30.52 -29.67 19.94
N LEU A 27 29.88 -28.71 19.27
CA LEU A 27 29.57 -28.76 17.83
C LEU A 27 30.69 -28.12 17.00
N GLU A 28 31.94 -28.47 17.24
CA GLU A 28 33.12 -27.82 16.63
C GLU A 28 33.13 -27.89 15.08
N ASN A 29 32.47 -28.89 14.50
CA ASN A 29 32.33 -29.06 13.04
C ASN A 29 31.23 -28.18 12.40
N LEU A 30 30.50 -27.39 13.20
CA LEU A 30 29.38 -26.58 12.74
C LEU A 30 29.89 -25.45 11.83
N ARG A 31 29.38 -25.40 10.60
CA ARG A 31 29.75 -24.40 9.59
C ARG A 31 28.67 -23.35 9.40
N ILE A 32 27.40 -23.74 9.49
CA ILE A 32 26.28 -22.82 9.35
C ILE A 32 25.43 -22.91 10.60
N LEU A 33 25.30 -21.77 11.27
CA LEU A 33 24.40 -21.54 12.39
C LEU A 33 23.73 -20.19 12.16
N THR A 34 22.43 -20.20 11.83
CA THR A 34 21.75 -18.96 11.44
C THR A 34 21.45 -18.05 12.62
N ASP A 35 21.17 -18.60 13.79
CA ASP A 35 20.75 -17.86 14.98
C ASP A 35 21.34 -18.49 16.25
N PHE A 36 21.64 -17.66 17.25
CA PHE A 36 22.10 -18.05 18.58
C PHE A 36 21.36 -17.22 19.61
N VAL A 37 20.38 -17.84 20.28
CA VAL A 37 19.47 -17.17 21.22
C VAL A 37 19.91 -17.35 22.67
N LEU A 38 20.19 -16.25 23.36
CA LEU A 38 20.57 -16.22 24.78
C LEU A 38 19.32 -16.04 25.66
N GLY A 39 19.02 -17.03 26.51
CA GLY A 39 17.91 -16.97 27.47
C GLY A 39 18.27 -16.31 28.81
N LYS A 40 17.25 -15.92 29.60
CA LYS A 40 17.42 -15.28 30.93
C LYS A 40 18.03 -16.21 31.98
N GLN A 41 17.71 -17.50 31.94
CA GLN A 41 18.18 -18.52 32.88
C GLN A 41 18.30 -19.87 32.15
N ASN A 42 19.30 -20.67 32.51
CA ASN A 42 19.51 -22.06 32.06
C ASN A 42 19.47 -22.25 30.52
N GLY A 43 20.65 -22.19 29.90
CA GLY A 43 20.83 -22.37 28.45
C GLY A 43 22.30 -22.26 28.07
N SER A 44 22.62 -22.19 26.78
CA SER A 44 23.99 -21.91 26.36
C SER A 44 24.41 -20.49 26.71
N SER A 45 25.64 -20.38 27.19
CA SER A 45 26.30 -19.08 27.37
C SER A 45 26.94 -18.63 26.06
N ILE A 46 27.11 -17.31 25.89
CA ILE A 46 27.68 -16.73 24.66
C ILE A 46 29.12 -17.21 24.39
N ASN A 47 29.88 -17.54 25.44
CA ASN A 47 31.24 -18.06 25.30
C ASN A 47 31.31 -19.44 24.63
N GLU A 48 30.21 -20.21 24.60
CA GLU A 48 30.14 -21.47 23.84
C GLU A 48 30.31 -21.24 22.33
N LEU A 49 29.93 -20.05 21.81
CA LEU A 49 30.23 -19.66 20.42
C LEU A 49 31.74 -19.62 20.14
N GLY A 50 32.57 -19.44 21.16
CA GLY A 50 34.02 -19.39 21.04
C GLY A 50 34.61 -20.63 20.38
N LYS A 51 34.03 -21.81 20.66
CA LYS A 51 34.47 -23.09 20.09
C LYS A 51 33.99 -23.34 18.65
N LEU A 52 33.04 -22.56 18.16
CA LEU A 52 32.47 -22.69 16.82
C LEU A 52 33.27 -21.86 15.81
N GLU A 53 34.55 -22.21 15.61
CA GLU A 53 35.49 -21.39 14.84
C GLU A 53 35.22 -21.38 13.32
N HIS A 54 34.54 -22.40 12.81
CA HIS A 54 34.33 -22.62 11.37
C HIS A 54 33.03 -22.02 10.82
N LEU A 55 32.33 -21.23 11.64
CA LEU A 55 31.09 -20.58 11.22
C LEU A 55 31.30 -19.66 10.01
N CYS A 56 30.41 -19.78 9.04
CA CYS A 56 30.42 -19.03 7.79
C CYS A 56 29.02 -18.54 7.41
N GLY A 57 28.97 -17.48 6.60
CA GLY A 57 27.71 -16.89 6.14
C GLY A 57 27.10 -15.97 7.19
N ARG A 58 25.81 -16.15 7.49
CA ARG A 58 25.05 -15.34 8.45
C ARG A 58 25.06 -15.93 9.85
N LEU A 59 25.21 -15.07 10.85
CA LEU A 59 24.96 -15.38 12.25
C LEU A 59 24.16 -14.26 12.91
N ALA A 60 23.00 -14.59 13.48
CA ALA A 60 22.24 -13.68 14.33
C ALA A 60 22.41 -14.09 15.81
N ILE A 61 22.70 -13.12 16.68
CA ILE A 61 22.82 -13.34 18.13
C ILE A 61 21.77 -12.49 18.81
N SER A 62 20.83 -13.13 19.50
CA SER A 62 19.74 -12.46 20.21
C SER A 62 19.79 -12.72 21.70
N GLY A 63 19.18 -11.82 22.47
CA GLY A 63 19.17 -11.92 23.92
C GLY A 63 20.47 -11.43 24.57
N LEU A 64 21.21 -10.52 23.91
CA LEU A 64 22.51 -10.02 24.37
C LEU A 64 22.46 -9.33 25.74
N GLN A 65 21.29 -8.86 26.18
CA GLN A 65 21.04 -8.38 27.54
C GLN A 65 21.26 -9.44 28.63
N ASN A 66 21.28 -10.73 28.27
CA ASN A 66 21.42 -11.85 29.20
C ASN A 66 22.88 -12.32 29.32
N VAL A 67 23.83 -11.67 28.65
CA VAL A 67 25.26 -12.01 28.80
C VAL A 67 25.72 -11.63 30.21
N ALA A 68 26.41 -12.53 30.92
CA ALA A 68 26.76 -12.28 32.32
C ALA A 68 27.83 -11.21 32.47
N CYS A 69 28.87 -11.21 31.61
CA CYS A 69 29.91 -10.18 31.63
C CYS A 69 30.62 -9.99 30.29
N ALA A 70 31.39 -8.90 30.17
CA ALA A 70 32.17 -8.58 28.99
C ALA A 70 33.21 -9.65 28.63
N ARG A 71 33.73 -10.40 29.62
CA ARG A 71 34.66 -11.51 29.37
C ARG A 71 33.99 -12.60 28.54
N ASP A 72 32.77 -12.98 28.86
CA ASP A 72 32.05 -14.04 28.15
C ASP A 72 31.78 -13.62 26.70
N ALA A 73 31.39 -12.35 26.50
CA ALA A 73 31.23 -11.77 25.16
C ALA A 73 32.55 -11.83 24.35
N LYS A 74 33.68 -11.52 24.98
CA LYS A 74 35.00 -11.63 24.35
C LYS A 74 35.32 -13.08 23.97
N GLU A 75 34.97 -14.04 24.83
CA GLU A 75 35.19 -15.47 24.60
C GLU A 75 34.35 -16.02 23.44
N ALA A 76 33.26 -15.34 23.04
CA ALA A 76 32.51 -15.68 21.82
C ALA A 76 33.36 -15.60 20.54
N ASN A 77 34.47 -14.85 20.58
CA ASN A 77 35.51 -14.80 19.53
C ASN A 77 34.95 -14.55 18.12
N LEU A 78 34.15 -13.50 17.93
CA LEU A 78 33.64 -13.12 16.60
C LEU A 78 34.76 -12.72 15.64
N LYS A 79 35.83 -12.11 16.16
CA LYS A 79 37.04 -11.76 15.42
C LYS A 79 37.76 -12.97 14.81
N GLY A 80 37.66 -14.15 15.43
CA GLY A 80 38.21 -15.39 14.90
C GLY A 80 37.38 -16.03 13.78
N LYS A 81 36.11 -15.62 13.61
CA LYS A 81 35.17 -16.21 12.64
C LYS A 81 35.28 -15.54 11.27
N MET A 82 36.43 -15.68 10.64
CA MET A 82 36.83 -14.99 9.41
C MET A 82 35.98 -15.29 8.16
N LYS A 83 35.02 -16.23 8.24
CA LYS A 83 34.14 -16.61 7.13
C LYS A 83 32.71 -16.09 7.30
N LEU A 84 32.42 -15.36 8.38
CA LEU A 84 31.15 -14.66 8.53
C LEU A 84 31.06 -13.51 7.54
N LYS A 85 29.86 -13.30 7.01
CA LYS A 85 29.52 -12.26 6.04
C LYS A 85 28.37 -11.39 6.51
N GLU A 86 27.48 -11.95 7.31
CA GLU A 86 26.34 -11.21 7.88
C GLU A 86 26.31 -11.44 9.39
N LEU A 87 26.15 -10.36 10.15
CA LEU A 87 26.07 -10.39 11.61
C LEU A 87 24.88 -9.56 12.08
N GLU A 88 24.05 -10.15 12.92
CA GLU A 88 22.96 -9.44 13.59
C GLU A 88 23.15 -9.55 15.10
N LEU A 89 23.15 -8.41 15.80
CA LEU A 89 23.29 -8.31 17.25
C LEU A 89 22.02 -7.70 17.82
N MET A 90 21.26 -8.49 18.58
CA MET A 90 19.95 -8.11 19.08
C MET A 90 19.86 -8.18 20.61
N TRP A 91 19.45 -7.07 21.19
CA TRP A 91 18.99 -7.01 22.58
C TRP A 91 17.47 -7.19 22.65
N GLY A 92 16.97 -7.49 23.85
CA GLY A 92 15.54 -7.62 24.11
C GLY A 92 14.86 -6.26 24.16
N GLN A 93 13.68 -6.19 23.56
CA GLN A 93 12.75 -5.09 23.73
C GLN A 93 12.23 -5.12 25.18
N ASP A 94 12.73 -4.24 26.03
CA ASP A 94 12.28 -4.11 27.41
C ASP A 94 11.96 -2.64 27.68
N ASP A 95 10.69 -2.27 27.53
CA ASP A 95 10.22 -0.88 27.66
C ASP A 95 10.20 -0.37 29.12
N HIS A 96 10.55 -1.23 30.10
CA HIS A 96 10.61 -0.88 31.52
C HIS A 96 12.02 -0.49 32.01
N VAL A 97 13.04 -0.58 31.14
CA VAL A 97 14.39 -0.13 31.49
C VAL A 97 14.49 1.35 31.15
N ALA A 98 14.65 2.19 32.16
CA ALA A 98 14.67 3.65 32.02
C ALA A 98 16.09 4.24 31.85
N ASP A 99 17.14 3.40 31.79
CA ASP A 99 18.51 3.88 31.96
C ASP A 99 19.53 3.24 30.99
N ASP A 100 20.60 4.01 30.77
CA ASP A 100 21.78 3.67 30.00
C ASP A 100 22.53 2.47 30.60
N SER A 101 22.70 1.42 29.79
CA SER A 101 23.36 0.20 30.22
C SER A 101 24.87 0.27 30.00
N LYS A 102 25.62 0.60 31.07
CA LYS A 102 27.09 0.40 31.08
C LYS A 102 27.47 -1.04 30.70
N HIS A 103 26.68 -2.00 31.18
CA HIS A 103 26.86 -3.40 30.87
C HIS A 103 26.83 -3.66 29.36
N ASP A 104 25.79 -3.20 28.64
CA ASP A 104 25.66 -3.47 27.21
C ASP A 104 26.75 -2.79 26.38
N ARG A 105 27.21 -1.60 26.79
CA ARG A 105 28.38 -0.96 26.18
C ARG A 105 29.62 -1.86 26.25
N GLU A 106 29.87 -2.43 27.43
CA GLU A 106 30.99 -3.34 27.62
C GLU A 106 30.82 -4.62 26.80
N ILE A 107 29.60 -5.15 26.67
CA ILE A 107 29.30 -6.31 25.81
C ILE A 107 29.58 -6.00 24.34
N LEU A 108 28.96 -4.96 23.77
CA LEU A 108 29.11 -4.61 22.35
C LEU A 108 30.57 -4.25 22.00
N GLN A 109 31.31 -3.66 22.94
CA GLN A 109 32.74 -3.39 22.78
C GLN A 109 33.58 -4.67 22.60
N GLN A 110 33.17 -5.80 23.19
CA GLN A 110 33.89 -7.08 23.09
C GLN A 110 33.42 -7.96 21.92
N LEU A 111 32.33 -7.58 21.24
CA LEU A 111 31.76 -8.31 20.10
C LEU A 111 32.26 -7.80 18.73
N GLU A 112 33.47 -7.24 18.68
CA GLU A 112 34.12 -6.82 17.43
C GLU A 112 34.24 -8.03 16.46
N PRO A 113 33.61 -7.97 15.26
CA PRO A 113 33.72 -9.04 14.28
C PRO A 113 35.00 -8.94 13.45
N TYR A 114 35.26 -9.96 12.63
CA TYR A 114 36.30 -9.87 11.61
C TYR A 114 35.89 -8.87 10.51
N THR A 115 36.87 -8.23 9.87
CA THR A 115 36.68 -7.07 8.98
C THR A 115 36.14 -7.40 7.58
N ASN A 116 35.89 -8.68 7.28
CA ASN A 116 35.36 -9.15 6.00
C ASN A 116 33.82 -9.12 5.89
N LEU A 117 33.16 -8.54 6.91
CA LEU A 117 31.72 -8.46 7.06
C LEU A 117 31.10 -7.59 5.95
N GLU A 118 29.98 -8.04 5.39
CA GLU A 118 29.24 -7.37 4.32
C GLU A 118 27.92 -6.76 4.83
N HIS A 119 27.27 -7.41 5.81
CA HIS A 119 26.01 -6.94 6.37
C HIS A 119 26.08 -6.91 7.90
N LEU A 120 25.67 -5.80 8.50
CA LEU A 120 25.62 -5.62 9.95
C LEU A 120 24.26 -5.09 10.37
N VAL A 121 23.65 -5.75 11.36
CA VAL A 121 22.43 -5.28 12.02
C VAL A 121 22.69 -5.17 13.51
N ILE A 122 22.35 -4.04 14.12
CA ILE A 122 22.35 -3.87 15.57
C ILE A 122 20.99 -3.34 15.98
N SER A 123 20.31 -4.06 16.86
CA SER A 123 18.93 -3.73 17.26
C SER A 123 18.76 -3.71 18.77
N PHE A 124 17.96 -2.76 19.26
CA PHE A 124 17.59 -2.60 20.68
C PHE A 124 18.78 -2.37 21.63
N TYR A 125 19.92 -1.90 21.12
CA TYR A 125 21.10 -1.65 21.93
C TYR A 125 20.83 -0.54 22.97
N ARG A 126 21.13 -0.82 24.24
CA ARG A 126 20.76 0.05 25.39
C ARG A 126 21.90 0.94 25.90
N GLY A 127 23.03 1.02 25.17
CA GLY A 127 24.12 1.91 25.53
C GLY A 127 23.96 3.31 24.93
N THR A 128 24.52 4.32 25.58
CA THR A 128 24.47 5.72 25.06
C THR A 128 25.39 6.03 23.88
N ARG A 129 26.34 5.14 23.57
CA ARG A 129 27.27 5.31 22.45
C ARG A 129 27.65 3.97 21.84
N PHE A 130 27.97 3.97 20.55
CA PHE A 130 28.55 2.82 19.87
C PHE A 130 30.06 2.73 20.13
N PRO A 131 30.64 1.51 20.14
CA PRO A 131 32.08 1.35 20.12
C PRO A 131 32.67 1.78 18.78
N GLU A 132 33.95 2.18 18.78
CA GLU A 132 34.63 2.73 17.60
C GLU A 132 34.57 1.80 16.38
N TRP A 133 34.60 0.49 16.60
CA TRP A 133 34.63 -0.51 15.53
C TRP A 133 33.43 -0.43 14.59
N VAL A 134 32.25 0.01 15.07
CA VAL A 134 31.01 0.03 14.25
C VAL A 134 31.12 0.99 13.06
N GLY A 135 31.85 2.09 13.21
CA GLY A 135 32.12 3.06 12.14
C GLY A 135 33.58 3.09 11.68
N HIS A 136 34.40 2.11 12.09
CA HIS A 136 35.83 2.14 11.79
C HIS A 136 36.11 1.80 10.32
N ALA A 137 37.05 2.49 9.69
CA ALA A 137 37.40 2.32 8.28
C ALA A 137 37.85 0.89 7.90
N SER A 138 38.31 0.09 8.88
CA SER A 138 38.64 -1.33 8.67
C SER A 138 37.46 -2.18 8.20
N PHE A 139 36.22 -1.76 8.43
CA PHE A 139 35.00 -2.45 7.98
C PHE A 139 34.56 -1.97 6.59
N SER A 140 35.52 -1.62 5.72
CA SER A 140 35.28 -1.12 4.37
C SER A 140 34.50 -2.07 3.45
N ASN A 141 34.36 -3.35 3.81
CA ASN A 141 33.56 -4.34 3.08
C ASN A 141 32.07 -4.28 3.38
N VAL A 142 31.64 -3.56 4.43
CA VAL A 142 30.23 -3.48 4.80
C VAL A 142 29.46 -2.74 3.71
N VAL A 143 28.49 -3.45 3.12
CA VAL A 143 27.62 -2.98 2.04
C VAL A 143 26.28 -2.48 2.60
N SER A 144 25.80 -3.09 3.68
CA SER A 144 24.53 -2.73 4.31
C SER A 144 24.66 -2.68 5.83
N LEU A 145 24.12 -1.61 6.42
CA LEU A 145 24.09 -1.38 7.85
C LEU A 145 22.71 -0.95 8.30
N LEU A 146 22.14 -1.68 9.26
CA LEU A 146 20.89 -1.33 9.94
C LEU A 146 21.17 -1.14 11.44
N LEU A 147 20.92 0.05 11.94
CA LEU A 147 20.87 0.35 13.36
C LEU A 147 19.42 0.63 13.73
N SER A 148 18.82 -0.16 14.63
CA SER A 148 17.40 -0.03 14.96
C SER A 148 17.11 0.01 16.46
N HIS A 149 16.15 0.83 16.86
CA HIS A 149 15.61 0.92 18.22
C HIS A 149 16.67 1.14 19.31
N CYS A 150 17.73 1.89 19.01
CA CYS A 150 18.84 2.20 19.93
C CYS A 150 18.52 3.46 20.76
N LYS A 151 17.41 3.41 21.50
CA LYS A 151 16.73 4.58 22.10
C LYS A 151 17.63 5.50 22.95
N PHE A 152 18.63 4.94 23.64
CA PHE A 152 19.52 5.70 24.54
C PHE A 152 20.74 6.31 23.85
N CYS A 153 21.01 5.97 22.59
CA CYS A 153 22.14 6.51 21.86
C CYS A 153 21.97 8.02 21.66
N LEU A 154 22.98 8.79 22.06
CA LEU A 154 22.98 10.24 21.98
C LEU A 154 23.68 10.76 20.72
N SER A 155 24.46 9.92 20.06
CA SER A 155 25.23 10.26 18.85
C SER A 155 25.38 9.05 17.93
N LEU A 156 25.53 9.30 16.63
CA LEU A 156 25.76 8.26 15.63
C LEU A 156 27.26 7.92 15.51
N PRO A 157 27.61 6.66 15.17
CA PRO A 157 28.99 6.28 14.88
C PRO A 157 29.48 6.92 13.56
N PRO A 158 30.81 6.92 13.29
CA PRO A 158 31.39 7.56 12.12
C PRO A 158 31.28 6.71 10.84
N LEU A 159 30.04 6.48 10.41
CA LEU A 159 29.65 5.57 9.33
C LEU A 159 30.09 5.99 7.93
N GLY A 160 30.41 7.27 7.73
CA GLY A 160 30.91 7.78 6.45
C GLY A 160 32.24 7.17 6.01
N GLN A 161 32.99 6.56 6.93
CA GLN A 161 34.26 5.89 6.66
C GLN A 161 34.09 4.51 5.99
N LEU A 162 32.87 3.97 5.96
CA LEU A 162 32.57 2.67 5.38
C LEU A 162 32.45 2.79 3.85
N SER A 163 33.57 2.61 3.15
CA SER A 163 33.70 2.95 1.73
C SER A 163 32.80 2.16 0.78
N SER A 164 32.40 0.93 1.12
CA SER A 164 31.51 0.09 0.29
C SER A 164 30.05 0.17 0.72
N LEU A 165 29.71 1.01 1.71
CA LEU A 165 28.37 1.10 2.25
C LEU A 165 27.42 1.66 1.18
N LYS A 166 26.46 0.84 0.76
CA LYS A 166 25.42 1.18 -0.22
C LYS A 166 24.08 1.50 0.44
N SER A 167 23.75 0.80 1.53
CA SER A 167 22.47 0.94 2.21
C SER A 167 22.69 1.19 3.70
N LEU A 168 22.17 2.32 4.18
CA LEU A 168 22.20 2.70 5.60
C LEU A 168 20.78 2.99 6.10
N SER A 169 20.38 2.33 7.18
CA SER A 169 19.11 2.59 7.86
C SER A 169 19.35 2.81 9.36
N ILE A 170 18.83 3.93 9.86
CA ILE A 170 18.92 4.35 11.26
C ILE A 170 17.49 4.57 11.74
N ILE A 171 17.02 3.70 12.61
CA ILE A 171 15.60 3.62 13.00
C ILE A 171 15.49 3.69 14.53
N GLY A 172 14.57 4.47 15.08
CA GLY A 172 14.20 4.40 16.50
C GLY A 172 15.28 4.93 17.46
N PHE A 173 15.96 6.03 17.12
CA PHE A 173 16.92 6.70 18.03
C PHE A 173 16.28 7.91 18.72
N ALA A 174 15.68 7.66 19.88
CA ALA A 174 15.03 8.70 20.66
C ALA A 174 15.99 9.73 21.30
N GLY A 175 17.27 9.41 21.49
CA GLY A 175 18.23 10.29 22.17
C GLY A 175 19.04 11.22 21.24
N VAL A 176 18.97 11.04 19.92
CA VAL A 176 19.76 11.82 18.97
C VAL A 176 19.05 13.13 18.66
N VAL A 177 19.63 14.24 19.13
CA VAL A 177 19.12 15.60 18.88
C VAL A 177 19.72 16.21 17.62
N THR A 178 21.00 15.97 17.38
CA THR A 178 21.72 16.52 16.22
C THR A 178 22.48 15.42 15.51
N VAL A 179 22.33 15.34 14.19
CA VAL A 179 23.23 14.55 13.33
C VAL A 179 24.31 15.52 12.85
N SER A 180 25.48 15.48 13.48
CA SER A 180 26.59 16.37 13.17
C SER A 180 27.75 15.64 12.47
N ASP A 181 28.91 16.30 12.39
CA ASP A 181 30.01 15.82 11.56
C ASP A 181 30.57 14.45 11.98
N GLU A 182 30.23 13.97 13.17
CA GLU A 182 30.60 12.65 13.69
C GLU A 182 30.21 11.54 12.72
N ILE A 183 29.05 11.62 12.07
CA ILE A 183 28.57 10.55 11.20
C ILE A 183 29.47 10.38 9.97
N TYR A 184 30.16 11.43 9.50
CA TYR A 184 31.06 11.33 8.36
C TYR A 184 32.42 10.74 8.74
N GLY A 185 32.80 10.81 10.01
CA GLY A 185 34.10 10.36 10.51
C GLY A 185 35.30 11.19 10.04
N HIS A 186 36.48 10.76 10.49
CA HIS A 186 37.76 11.41 10.18
C HIS A 186 38.28 10.92 8.82
N CYS A 187 37.67 11.42 7.75
CA CYS A 187 38.14 11.15 6.39
C CYS A 187 39.43 11.93 6.11
N ASP A 188 40.47 11.24 5.63
CA ASP A 188 41.63 11.89 5.00
C ASP A 188 41.18 12.73 3.80
N ALA A 189 41.96 13.74 3.41
CA ALA A 189 41.66 14.65 2.30
C ALA A 189 41.41 13.97 0.94
N LEU A 190 41.75 12.68 0.81
CA LEU A 190 41.53 11.84 -0.39
C LEU A 190 40.27 10.96 -0.31
N SER A 191 39.70 10.76 0.87
CA SER A 191 38.55 9.88 1.10
C SER A 191 37.26 10.68 1.24
N LYS A 192 36.26 10.38 0.41
CA LYS A 192 34.94 11.00 0.49
C LYS A 192 34.07 10.18 1.43
N PRO A 193 33.44 10.79 2.45
CA PRO A 193 32.51 10.05 3.29
C PRO A 193 31.35 9.54 2.43
N PHE A 194 30.81 8.35 2.73
CA PHE A 194 29.67 7.77 2.03
C PHE A 194 29.86 7.63 0.50
N GLY A 195 31.10 7.38 0.06
CA GLY A 195 31.47 7.34 -1.37
C GLY A 195 30.75 6.29 -2.24
N SER A 196 30.01 5.34 -1.64
CA SER A 196 29.21 4.32 -2.35
C SER A 196 27.73 4.31 -1.94
N LEU A 197 27.27 5.27 -1.13
CA LEU A 197 25.93 5.22 -0.54
C LEU A 197 24.85 5.49 -1.58
N GLU A 198 23.92 4.56 -1.73
CA GLU A 198 22.82 4.58 -2.70
C GLU A 198 21.47 4.83 -2.00
N THR A 199 21.25 4.25 -0.80
CA THR A 199 20.02 4.38 -0.02
C THR A 199 20.33 4.82 1.42
N LEU A 200 19.65 5.86 1.89
CA LEU A 200 19.75 6.38 3.26
C LEU A 200 18.35 6.52 3.87
N ARG A 201 18.13 5.90 5.03
CA ARG A 201 16.87 5.99 5.78
C ARG A 201 17.09 6.43 7.22
N PHE A 202 16.33 7.43 7.63
CA PHE A 202 16.07 7.81 9.01
C PHE A 202 14.58 7.59 9.31
N GLU A 203 14.28 6.90 10.39
CA GLU A 203 12.89 6.58 10.78
C GLU A 203 12.75 6.63 12.30
N ASP A 204 11.64 7.15 12.82
CA ASP A 204 11.34 7.21 14.27
C ASP A 204 12.48 7.87 15.07
N MET A 205 12.75 9.15 14.77
CA MET A 205 13.79 9.96 15.39
C MET A 205 13.15 11.16 16.12
N PRO A 206 12.44 10.94 17.25
CA PRO A 206 11.52 11.94 17.83
C PRO A 206 12.18 13.21 18.37
N GLU A 207 13.44 13.12 18.80
CA GLU A 207 14.20 14.26 19.34
C GLU A 207 15.11 14.93 18.32
N TRP A 208 15.17 14.42 17.08
CA TRP A 208 16.09 14.93 16.07
C TRP A 208 15.64 16.31 15.56
N GLU A 209 16.46 17.32 15.81
CA GLU A 209 16.18 18.72 15.48
C GLU A 209 16.98 19.22 14.27
N GLU A 210 18.25 18.80 14.14
CA GLU A 210 19.19 19.37 13.19
C GLU A 210 20.04 18.33 12.46
N TRP A 211 20.21 18.53 11.14
CA TRP A 211 21.20 17.82 10.32
C TRP A 211 22.28 18.80 9.85
N ILE A 212 23.49 18.65 10.37
CA ILE A 212 24.64 19.46 9.97
C ILE A 212 25.38 18.73 8.84
N CYS A 213 25.33 19.32 7.64
CA CYS A 213 25.98 18.79 6.44
C CYS A 213 27.04 19.76 5.92
N LEU A 214 28.26 19.71 6.48
CA LEU A 214 29.38 20.56 6.05
C LEU A 214 30.16 19.99 4.86
N LYS A 215 30.02 18.68 4.57
CA LYS A 215 30.74 18.00 3.48
C LYS A 215 29.83 17.83 2.26
N GLU A 216 29.89 18.78 1.33
CA GLU A 216 29.05 18.78 0.10
C GLU A 216 29.26 17.54 -0.79
N GLU A 217 30.38 16.84 -0.65
CA GLU A 217 30.72 15.66 -1.47
C GLU A 217 30.24 14.31 -0.90
N ALA A 218 29.56 14.29 0.26
CA ALA A 218 29.23 13.05 0.96
C ALA A 218 28.22 12.17 0.20
N PHE A 219 27.19 12.76 -0.41
CA PHE A 219 26.02 12.03 -0.90
C PHE A 219 25.88 12.07 -2.43
N LEU A 220 27.00 12.06 -3.16
CA LEU A 220 27.00 12.21 -4.63
C LEU A 220 26.32 11.04 -5.37
N LEU A 221 26.34 9.84 -4.80
CA LEU A 221 25.74 8.62 -5.39
C LEU A 221 24.38 8.27 -4.78
N LEU A 222 23.88 9.06 -3.83
CA LEU A 222 22.62 8.78 -3.14
C LEU A 222 21.46 8.86 -4.13
N GLN A 223 20.70 7.77 -4.24
CA GLN A 223 19.55 7.60 -5.14
C GLN A 223 18.23 7.70 -4.38
N GLU A 224 18.19 7.19 -3.15
CA GLU A 224 16.99 7.13 -2.32
C GLU A 224 17.25 7.72 -0.93
N LEU A 225 16.42 8.68 -0.53
CA LEU A 225 16.44 9.27 0.81
C LEU A 225 15.06 9.14 1.44
N HIS A 226 15.03 8.55 2.64
CA HIS A 226 13.84 8.35 3.44
C HIS A 226 14.00 9.01 4.79
N ILE A 227 13.06 9.88 5.15
CA ILE A 227 12.98 10.53 6.46
C ILE A 227 11.54 10.37 6.94
N GLU A 228 11.33 9.50 7.89
CA GLU A 228 10.00 9.06 8.33
C GLU A 228 9.89 9.30 9.85
N ASP A 229 8.79 9.86 10.31
CA ASP A 229 8.49 10.11 11.73
C ASP A 229 9.61 10.87 12.49
N CYS A 230 10.03 12.01 11.94
CA CYS A 230 11.04 12.92 12.53
C CYS A 230 10.43 14.30 12.86
N PRO A 231 9.52 14.39 13.87
CA PRO A 231 8.63 15.55 14.07
C PRO A 231 9.34 16.83 14.55
N LYS A 232 10.53 16.73 15.14
CA LYS A 232 11.31 17.90 15.60
C LYS A 232 12.29 18.44 14.57
N LEU A 233 12.44 17.76 13.44
CA LEU A 233 13.42 18.15 12.43
C LEU A 233 13.00 19.50 11.85
N THR A 234 13.81 20.54 12.08
CA THR A 234 13.44 21.93 11.72
C THR A 234 14.31 22.52 10.61
N LYS A 235 15.53 21.99 10.43
CA LYS A 235 16.54 22.56 9.53
C LYS A 235 16.63 21.83 8.19
N PHE A 236 17.35 22.46 7.25
CA PHE A 236 17.55 22.00 5.88
C PHE A 236 18.19 20.61 5.76
N LEU A 237 17.76 19.88 4.75
CA LEU A 237 18.42 18.69 4.23
C LEU A 237 19.74 19.06 3.51
N PRO A 238 20.60 18.06 3.17
CA PRO A 238 21.80 18.30 2.37
C PRO A 238 21.49 19.11 1.11
N LYS A 239 22.21 20.21 0.85
CA LYS A 239 21.84 21.18 -0.20
C LYS A 239 21.91 20.63 -1.63
N HIS A 240 22.71 19.59 -1.88
CA HIS A 240 23.00 19.12 -3.23
C HIS A 240 23.06 17.59 -3.28
N LEU A 241 22.09 16.98 -3.96
CA LEU A 241 21.97 15.53 -4.13
C LEU A 241 21.80 15.19 -5.62
N PRO A 242 22.91 15.10 -6.39
CA PRO A 242 22.86 15.09 -7.85
C PRO A 242 22.28 13.80 -8.45
N SER A 243 22.36 12.69 -7.72
CA SER A 243 21.91 11.36 -8.17
C SER A 243 20.54 10.95 -7.61
N LEU A 244 19.93 11.79 -6.76
CA LEU A 244 18.69 11.45 -6.06
C LEU A 244 17.54 11.27 -7.06
N MET A 245 16.91 10.10 -7.00
CA MET A 245 15.77 9.70 -7.82
C MET A 245 14.48 9.70 -7.01
N LYS A 246 14.55 9.29 -5.74
CA LYS A 246 13.41 9.14 -4.85
C LYS A 246 13.64 9.83 -3.52
N LEU A 247 12.65 10.60 -3.08
CA LEU A 247 12.64 11.27 -1.78
C LEU A 247 11.31 11.00 -1.07
N ASN A 248 11.39 10.43 0.13
CA ASN A 248 10.25 10.22 1.01
C ASN A 248 10.46 11.05 2.29
N ILE A 249 9.52 11.93 2.60
CA ILE A 249 9.47 12.68 3.85
C ILE A 249 8.08 12.49 4.46
N LEU A 250 7.99 11.75 5.56
CA LEU A 250 6.73 11.36 6.18
C LEU A 250 6.76 11.74 7.67
N GLY A 251 5.68 12.31 8.22
CA GLY A 251 5.59 12.62 9.65
C GLY A 251 6.59 13.68 10.13
N CYS A 252 6.96 14.63 9.26
CA CYS A 252 8.02 15.64 9.50
C CYS A 252 7.45 17.07 9.55
N GLN A 253 6.46 17.29 10.40
CA GLN A 253 5.62 18.49 10.43
C GLN A 253 6.40 19.81 10.57
N LYS A 254 7.53 19.81 11.30
CA LYS A 254 8.33 21.02 11.55
C LYS A 254 9.42 21.29 10.52
N LEU A 255 9.60 20.43 9.51
CA LEU A 255 10.68 20.56 8.53
C LEU A 255 10.50 21.81 7.66
N GLY A 256 11.03 22.94 8.12
CA GLY A 256 10.92 24.24 7.46
C GLY A 256 12.18 24.56 6.67
N GLY A 257 12.22 24.24 5.38
CA GLY A 257 13.38 24.53 4.54
C GLY A 257 13.20 24.20 3.06
N LEU A 258 14.19 24.57 2.26
CA LEU A 258 14.31 24.16 0.85
C LEU A 258 14.80 22.71 0.77
N LEU A 259 14.25 21.93 -0.18
CA LEU A 259 14.76 20.60 -0.50
C LEU A 259 16.17 20.66 -1.08
N PRO A 260 16.91 19.53 -1.01
CA PRO A 260 18.12 19.34 -1.80
C PRO A 260 17.90 19.74 -3.26
N ARG A 261 18.89 20.41 -3.85
CA ARG A 261 18.98 20.50 -5.31
C ARG A 261 19.21 19.09 -5.86
N ALA A 262 18.15 18.49 -6.37
CA ALA A 262 18.11 17.13 -6.89
C ALA A 262 17.62 17.11 -8.35
N PRO A 263 18.51 17.30 -9.34
CA PRO A 263 18.10 17.46 -10.73
C PRO A 263 17.51 16.18 -11.35
N ARG A 264 17.76 15.00 -10.78
CA ARG A 264 17.31 13.70 -11.32
C ARG A 264 16.10 13.13 -10.60
N ILE A 265 15.50 13.88 -9.66
CA ILE A 265 14.39 13.39 -8.86
C ILE A 265 13.20 13.06 -9.77
N SER A 266 12.71 11.83 -9.67
CA SER A 266 11.57 11.31 -10.43
C SER A 266 10.37 10.99 -9.54
N GLU A 267 10.58 10.72 -8.25
CA GLU A 267 9.53 10.40 -7.28
C GLU A 267 9.71 11.21 -6.00
N LEU A 268 8.65 11.90 -5.58
CA LEU A 268 8.59 12.65 -4.33
C LEU A 268 7.31 12.30 -3.57
N ASN A 269 7.47 11.81 -2.34
CA ASN A 269 6.36 11.47 -1.45
C ASN A 269 6.47 12.31 -0.17
N LEU A 270 5.42 13.06 0.15
CA LEU A 270 5.32 13.95 1.30
C LEU A 270 4.08 13.59 2.11
N LEU A 271 4.23 13.32 3.40
CA LEU A 271 3.15 13.05 4.33
C LEU A 271 3.33 13.91 5.59
N GLU A 272 2.30 14.63 6.02
CA GLU A 272 2.33 15.48 7.22
C GLU A 272 3.53 16.44 7.25
N CYS A 273 3.67 17.25 6.20
CA CYS A 273 4.80 18.15 5.99
C CYS A 273 4.35 19.62 5.87
N ASP A 274 3.89 20.17 6.99
CA ASP A 274 3.18 21.46 6.99
C ASP A 274 4.09 22.66 6.68
N THR A 275 5.30 22.70 7.23
CA THR A 275 6.17 23.88 7.08
C THR A 275 6.99 23.93 5.77
N LEU A 276 6.79 22.97 4.85
CA LEU A 276 7.54 22.88 3.61
C LEU A 276 7.10 23.92 2.57
N GLN A 277 8.05 24.75 2.11
CA GLN A 277 7.83 25.76 1.05
C GLN A 277 7.86 25.16 -0.36
N LEU A 278 6.86 24.33 -0.68
CA LEU A 278 6.81 23.51 -1.90
C LEU A 278 6.98 24.28 -3.22
N GLU A 279 6.45 25.51 -3.31
CA GLU A 279 6.58 26.34 -4.50
C GLU A 279 8.03 26.62 -4.90
N GLN A 280 8.90 26.92 -3.92
CA GLN A 280 10.32 27.19 -4.16
C GLN A 280 11.12 25.88 -4.31
N MET A 281 10.71 24.83 -3.59
CA MET A 281 11.35 23.51 -3.58
C MET A 281 11.30 22.82 -4.96
N LEU A 282 10.17 22.92 -5.64
CA LEU A 282 9.90 22.12 -6.84
C LEU A 282 10.37 22.79 -8.14
N GLN A 283 10.70 24.08 -8.15
CA GLN A 283 11.19 24.80 -9.35
C GLN A 283 12.41 24.16 -10.02
N HIS A 284 13.21 23.39 -9.25
CA HIS A 284 14.42 22.73 -9.73
C HIS A 284 14.24 21.24 -10.06
N CYS A 285 13.06 20.67 -9.80
CA CYS A 285 12.78 19.25 -9.99
C CYS A 285 12.26 18.98 -11.41
N THR A 286 13.11 19.21 -12.42
CA THR A 286 12.73 19.18 -13.85
C THR A 286 12.50 17.79 -14.43
N HIS A 287 12.66 16.71 -13.66
CA HIS A 287 12.46 15.32 -14.10
C HIS A 287 11.39 14.59 -13.27
N LEU A 288 10.66 15.32 -12.42
CA LEU A 288 9.70 14.72 -11.51
C LEU A 288 8.56 14.10 -12.30
N GLU A 289 8.36 12.79 -12.16
CA GLU A 289 7.30 12.03 -12.83
C GLU A 289 6.16 11.67 -11.88
N LYS A 290 6.46 11.50 -10.58
CA LYS A 290 5.50 11.10 -9.54
C LYS A 290 5.58 12.04 -8.34
N LEU A 291 4.44 12.58 -7.94
CA LEU A 291 4.29 13.42 -6.76
C LEU A 291 3.11 12.92 -5.92
N ALA A 292 3.40 12.49 -4.70
CA ALA A 292 2.38 12.18 -3.70
C ALA A 292 2.50 13.16 -2.54
N ILE A 293 1.38 13.78 -2.17
CA ILE A 293 1.25 14.69 -1.05
C ILE A 293 0.07 14.21 -0.21
N GLN A 294 0.27 14.05 1.09
CA GLN A 294 -0.77 13.59 2.00
C GLN A 294 -0.75 14.38 3.32
N ASP A 295 -1.92 14.75 3.83
CA ASP A 295 -2.13 15.35 5.14
C ASP A 295 -1.22 16.58 5.43
N CYS A 296 -0.90 17.37 4.39
CA CYS A 296 -0.13 18.62 4.52
C CYS A 296 -1.09 19.80 4.64
N SER A 297 -1.37 20.26 5.87
CA SER A 297 -2.46 21.23 6.12
C SER A 297 -2.12 22.65 5.68
N ASP A 298 -0.84 23.04 5.73
CA ASP A 298 -0.39 24.39 5.37
C ASP A 298 -0.12 24.57 3.86
N LEU A 299 -0.32 23.52 3.05
CA LEU A 299 -0.07 23.57 1.61
C LEU A 299 -1.18 24.31 0.87
N ARG A 300 -0.90 25.53 0.39
CA ARG A 300 -1.87 26.39 -0.29
C ARG A 300 -1.88 26.29 -1.81
N SER A 301 -0.77 25.89 -2.42
CA SER A 301 -0.61 25.94 -3.88
C SER A 301 0.43 24.95 -4.36
N LEU A 302 0.22 24.44 -5.57
CA LEU A 302 1.20 23.65 -6.30
C LEU A 302 2.10 24.56 -7.18
N PRO A 303 3.36 24.18 -7.41
CA PRO A 303 4.32 24.96 -8.20
C PRO A 303 3.96 25.11 -9.69
N GLU A 304 3.97 26.34 -10.18
CA GLU A 304 3.57 26.73 -11.55
C GLU A 304 4.70 26.63 -12.61
N GLY A 305 5.92 26.26 -12.18
CA GLY A 305 7.15 26.34 -12.99
C GLY A 305 7.37 25.21 -14.01
N ALA A 306 8.52 24.53 -13.97
CA ALA A 306 8.91 23.54 -14.98
C ALA A 306 8.22 22.16 -14.85
N LEU A 307 7.66 21.84 -13.68
CA LEU A 307 7.06 20.52 -13.37
C LEU A 307 5.79 20.13 -14.16
N PRO A 308 4.91 21.05 -14.58
CA PRO A 308 3.66 20.70 -15.26
C PRO A 308 3.85 19.90 -16.56
N THR A 309 5.07 19.90 -17.10
CA THR A 309 5.43 19.20 -18.34
C THR A 309 6.02 17.81 -18.14
N THR A 310 6.50 17.46 -16.95
CA THR A 310 7.13 16.15 -16.66
C THR A 310 6.28 15.22 -15.81
N LEU A 311 5.38 15.78 -14.99
CA LEU A 311 4.63 15.03 -14.00
C LEU A 311 3.56 14.12 -14.65
N LYS A 312 3.68 12.81 -14.44
CA LYS A 312 2.76 11.79 -14.97
C LYS A 312 1.76 11.31 -13.93
N GLU A 313 2.14 11.27 -12.66
CA GLU A 313 1.31 10.80 -11.56
C GLU A 313 1.26 11.85 -10.46
N LEU A 314 0.05 12.28 -10.09
CA LEU A 314 -0.20 13.18 -8.97
C LEU A 314 -1.21 12.53 -8.02
N SER A 315 -0.82 12.38 -6.76
CA SER A 315 -1.68 11.92 -5.68
C SER A 315 -1.74 12.98 -4.59
N ILE A 316 -2.92 13.45 -4.25
CA ILE A 316 -3.15 14.42 -3.18
C ILE A 316 -4.17 13.80 -2.22
N ASN A 317 -3.86 13.76 -0.93
CA ASN A 317 -4.75 13.23 0.09
C ASN A 317 -4.82 14.17 1.31
N GLY A 318 -6.01 14.54 1.79
CA GLY A 318 -6.17 15.29 3.04
C GLY A 318 -5.51 16.68 3.07
N CYS A 319 -5.49 17.40 1.95
CA CYS A 319 -4.90 18.76 1.84
C CYS A 319 -5.97 19.86 1.75
N ASP A 320 -6.55 20.21 2.90
CA ASP A 320 -7.74 21.08 3.05
C ASP A 320 -7.62 22.48 2.44
N ASP A 321 -6.47 23.13 2.60
CA ASP A 321 -6.24 24.53 2.20
C ASP A 321 -5.66 24.67 0.78
N LEU A 322 -5.51 23.57 0.04
CA LEU A 322 -4.88 23.57 -1.28
C LEU A 322 -5.78 24.21 -2.34
N ASP A 323 -5.28 25.22 -3.06
CA ASP A 323 -5.92 25.75 -4.25
C ASP A 323 -5.74 24.80 -5.46
N TYR A 324 -6.79 24.01 -5.73
CA TYR A 324 -6.85 23.11 -6.89
C TYR A 324 -7.11 23.84 -8.22
N SER A 325 -7.39 25.15 -8.23
CA SER A 325 -7.78 25.88 -9.45
C SER A 325 -6.73 25.81 -10.56
N LYS A 326 -5.45 25.64 -10.21
CA LYS A 326 -4.30 25.60 -11.14
C LYS A 326 -3.83 24.21 -11.51
N ILE A 327 -4.48 23.15 -11.02
CA ILE A 327 -4.09 21.77 -11.34
C ILE A 327 -4.18 21.47 -12.84
N HIS A 328 -5.01 22.21 -13.58
CA HIS A 328 -5.14 22.11 -15.03
C HIS A 328 -3.84 22.45 -15.80
N LEU A 329 -2.84 23.07 -15.16
CA LEU A 329 -1.54 23.35 -15.76
C LEU A 329 -0.74 22.06 -16.02
N TYR A 330 -0.97 20.98 -15.26
CA TYR A 330 -0.23 19.72 -15.33
C TYR A 330 -0.70 18.84 -16.50
N THR A 331 -0.58 19.36 -17.71
CA THR A 331 -1.06 18.74 -18.97
C THR A 331 -0.38 17.40 -19.32
N SER A 332 0.74 17.07 -18.65
CA SER A 332 1.46 15.81 -18.83
C SER A 332 0.90 14.64 -18.02
N LEU A 333 -0.02 14.90 -17.07
CA LEU A 333 -0.58 13.88 -16.18
C LEU A 333 -1.26 12.74 -16.94
N GLU A 334 -0.92 11.53 -16.54
CA GLU A 334 -1.52 10.26 -16.96
C GLU A 334 -2.40 9.67 -15.85
N SER A 335 -2.09 9.93 -14.58
CA SER A 335 -2.86 9.47 -13.42
C SER A 335 -3.04 10.60 -12.41
N LEU A 336 -4.28 10.80 -11.96
CA LEU A 336 -4.63 11.75 -10.91
C LEU A 336 -5.44 11.05 -9.82
N LYS A 337 -4.97 11.15 -8.58
CA LYS A 337 -5.68 10.67 -7.39
C LYS A 337 -5.89 11.85 -6.43
N ILE A 338 -7.13 12.13 -6.05
CA ILE A 338 -7.48 13.12 -5.03
C ILE A 338 -8.39 12.44 -4.00
N GLU A 339 -8.00 12.46 -2.73
CA GLU A 339 -8.70 11.76 -1.64
C GLU A 339 -8.83 12.66 -0.41
N GLY A 340 -10.03 12.95 0.08
CA GLY A 340 -10.21 13.79 1.28
C GLY A 340 -9.69 15.23 1.14
N GLY A 341 -10.17 16.12 2.02
CA GLY A 341 -9.63 17.48 2.14
C GLY A 341 -9.65 18.35 0.88
N CYS A 342 -10.55 18.09 -0.06
CA CYS A 342 -10.67 18.83 -1.32
C CYS A 342 -11.71 19.98 -1.20
N HIS A 343 -11.77 20.68 -0.05
CA HIS A 343 -12.83 21.67 0.26
C HIS A 343 -13.03 22.77 -0.80
N PRO A 344 -11.99 23.35 -1.44
CA PRO A 344 -12.24 24.37 -2.46
C PRO A 344 -12.60 23.80 -3.84
N LEU A 345 -12.56 22.48 -4.05
CA LEU A 345 -12.79 21.87 -5.35
C LEU A 345 -14.28 21.61 -5.62
N GLU A 346 -15.04 22.66 -5.91
CA GLU A 346 -16.44 22.52 -6.31
C GLU A 346 -16.61 21.83 -7.68
N SER A 347 -15.64 22.01 -8.56
CA SER A 347 -15.69 21.54 -9.94
C SER A 347 -14.31 21.21 -10.50
N PHE A 348 -14.18 20.10 -11.24
CA PHE A 348 -12.88 19.66 -11.79
C PHE A 348 -12.88 19.59 -13.33
N PRO A 349 -12.05 20.40 -14.04
CA PRO A 349 -12.03 20.45 -15.50
C PRO A 349 -11.17 19.33 -16.12
N LEU A 350 -11.71 18.10 -16.19
CA LEU A 350 -10.99 16.95 -16.77
C LEU A 350 -10.46 17.20 -18.19
N GLY A 351 -11.18 17.98 -19.00
CA GLY A 351 -10.80 18.25 -20.38
C GLY A 351 -9.53 19.08 -20.57
N SER A 352 -8.93 19.58 -19.49
CA SER A 352 -7.63 20.26 -19.52
C SER A 352 -6.44 19.29 -19.60
N PHE A 353 -6.65 17.98 -19.46
CA PHE A 353 -5.59 16.99 -19.36
C PHE A 353 -5.56 16.03 -20.58
N PRO A 354 -4.75 16.32 -21.62
CA PRO A 354 -4.77 15.56 -22.87
C PRO A 354 -4.24 14.11 -22.76
N LYS A 355 -3.42 13.82 -21.75
CA LYS A 355 -2.78 12.50 -21.55
C LYS A 355 -3.40 11.67 -20.43
N LEU A 356 -4.45 12.18 -19.76
CA LEU A 356 -5.01 11.57 -18.57
C LEU A 356 -5.67 10.24 -18.90
N LYS A 357 -5.27 9.19 -18.18
CA LYS A 357 -5.73 7.80 -18.34
C LYS A 357 -6.54 7.33 -17.15
N HIS A 358 -6.16 7.75 -15.95
CA HIS A 358 -6.76 7.29 -14.69
C HIS A 358 -7.09 8.49 -13.81
N VAL A 359 -8.32 8.51 -13.31
CA VAL A 359 -8.81 9.53 -12.37
C VAL A 359 -9.52 8.83 -11.24
N TYR A 360 -9.11 9.16 -10.02
CA TYR A 360 -9.70 8.67 -8.79
C TYR A 360 -10.02 9.85 -7.87
N PHE A 361 -11.29 9.98 -7.50
CA PHE A 361 -11.77 10.89 -6.46
C PHE A 361 -12.34 10.06 -5.31
N SER A 362 -11.90 10.31 -4.08
CA SER A 362 -12.51 9.74 -2.86
C SER A 362 -12.73 10.81 -1.81
N ASP A 363 -13.82 10.75 -1.07
CA ASP A 363 -14.07 11.62 0.08
C ASP A 363 -13.95 13.13 -0.24
N CYS A 364 -14.24 13.52 -1.49
CA CYS A 364 -14.28 14.93 -1.89
C CYS A 364 -15.67 15.51 -1.62
N GLU A 365 -15.84 16.08 -0.43
CA GLU A 365 -17.13 16.59 0.05
C GLU A 365 -17.70 17.71 -0.81
N GLU A 366 -16.89 18.66 -1.28
CA GLU A 366 -17.37 19.84 -2.01
C GLU A 366 -17.49 19.62 -3.52
N LEU A 367 -17.02 18.49 -4.06
CA LEU A 367 -17.07 18.18 -5.48
C LEU A 367 -18.52 18.01 -5.94
N LYS A 368 -19.06 19.03 -6.60
CA LYS A 368 -20.45 19.05 -7.11
C LYS A 368 -20.56 18.53 -8.52
N SER A 369 -19.57 18.82 -9.38
CA SER A 369 -19.64 18.53 -10.81
C SER A 369 -18.26 18.39 -11.47
N ILE A 370 -18.25 17.82 -12.67
CA ILE A 370 -17.08 17.77 -13.55
C ILE A 370 -17.44 18.56 -14.81
N PRO A 371 -17.15 19.86 -14.89
CA PRO A 371 -17.56 20.68 -16.02
C PRO A 371 -16.76 20.35 -17.28
N SER A 372 -17.42 20.42 -18.43
CA SER A 372 -16.73 20.63 -19.70
C SER A 372 -16.30 22.09 -19.76
N LEU A 373 -15.07 22.40 -20.18
CA LEU A 373 -14.79 23.79 -20.56
C LEU A 373 -15.67 24.13 -21.77
N GLU A 374 -16.37 25.25 -21.68
CA GLU A 374 -17.18 25.77 -22.77
C GLU A 374 -16.29 26.11 -23.98
N GLY A 375 -16.67 25.62 -25.17
CA GLY A 375 -16.13 26.12 -26.45
C GLY A 375 -15.37 25.12 -27.32
N HIS A 376 -14.95 23.96 -26.80
CA HIS A 376 -14.30 22.91 -27.60
C HIS A 376 -14.86 21.53 -27.22
N HIS A 377 -15.15 20.67 -28.20
CA HIS A 377 -15.40 19.26 -27.91
C HIS A 377 -14.12 18.66 -27.30
N GLN A 378 -14.10 18.49 -25.99
CA GLN A 378 -12.95 17.95 -25.28
C GLN A 378 -12.99 16.42 -25.39
N HIS A 379 -12.18 15.90 -26.30
CA HIS A 379 -12.00 14.46 -26.45
C HIS A 379 -11.00 13.96 -25.40
N LEU A 380 -11.52 13.36 -24.33
CA LEU A 380 -10.73 12.59 -23.36
C LEU A 380 -10.36 11.23 -23.97
N ALA A 381 -9.67 11.27 -25.11
CA ALA A 381 -9.34 10.07 -25.89
C ALA A 381 -8.42 9.12 -25.12
N CYS A 382 -7.70 9.58 -24.10
CA CYS A 382 -6.79 8.74 -23.32
C CYS A 382 -7.42 8.14 -22.06
N LEU A 383 -8.59 8.65 -21.62
CA LEU A 383 -9.17 8.29 -20.33
C LEU A 383 -9.73 6.87 -20.36
N ASN A 384 -9.21 6.01 -19.49
CA ASN A 384 -9.53 4.59 -19.39
C ASN A 384 -10.37 4.24 -18.15
N SER A 385 -10.11 4.94 -17.03
CA SER A 385 -10.77 4.75 -15.72
C SER A 385 -11.19 6.09 -15.13
N LEU A 386 -12.41 6.14 -14.58
CA LEU A 386 -12.93 7.26 -13.80
C LEU A 386 -13.69 6.71 -12.60
N ASP A 387 -13.10 6.86 -11.43
CA ASP A 387 -13.59 6.29 -10.18
C ASP A 387 -13.93 7.44 -9.21
N ILE A 388 -15.17 7.45 -8.71
CA ILE A 388 -15.69 8.48 -7.80
C ILE A 388 -16.31 7.77 -6.60
N HIS A 389 -15.70 7.91 -5.43
CA HIS A 389 -16.08 7.23 -4.20
C HIS A 389 -16.37 8.24 -3.10
N SER A 390 -17.42 8.03 -2.31
CA SER A 390 -17.69 8.81 -1.09
C SER A 390 -17.71 10.33 -1.30
N CYS A 391 -18.17 10.83 -2.45
CA CYS A 391 -18.31 12.26 -2.73
C CYS A 391 -19.79 12.67 -2.51
N PRO A 392 -20.19 13.10 -1.30
CA PRO A 392 -21.61 13.27 -0.93
C PRO A 392 -22.33 14.35 -1.74
N ASN A 393 -21.67 15.45 -2.10
CA ASN A 393 -22.30 16.55 -2.86
C ASN A 393 -22.21 16.40 -4.38
N PHE A 394 -21.66 15.30 -4.90
CA PHE A 394 -21.57 15.07 -6.34
C PHE A 394 -22.97 14.84 -6.94
N ILE A 395 -23.42 15.75 -7.82
CA ILE A 395 -24.82 15.80 -8.30
C ILE A 395 -24.99 15.08 -9.63
N SER A 396 -24.08 15.34 -10.58
CA SER A 396 -24.22 14.89 -11.96
C SER A 396 -22.91 14.93 -12.74
N PHE A 397 -22.80 14.04 -13.72
CA PHE A 397 -21.83 14.12 -14.81
C PHE A 397 -22.27 15.17 -15.85
N PRO A 398 -21.36 15.74 -16.66
CA PRO A 398 -21.71 16.77 -17.64
C PRO A 398 -22.49 16.19 -18.83
N GLU A 399 -23.51 16.92 -19.27
CA GLU A 399 -24.37 16.53 -20.39
C GLU A 399 -23.74 16.80 -21.77
N VAL A 400 -22.81 17.75 -21.86
CA VAL A 400 -22.15 18.17 -23.10
C VAL A 400 -20.65 18.28 -22.86
N GLY A 401 -19.85 17.76 -23.79
CA GLY A 401 -18.43 18.09 -23.90
C GLY A 401 -17.41 17.12 -23.28
N LEU A 402 -17.83 16.12 -22.49
CA LEU A 402 -16.95 15.01 -22.07
C LEU A 402 -17.10 13.78 -22.97
N SER A 403 -16.41 13.74 -24.10
CA SER A 403 -16.33 12.51 -24.91
C SER A 403 -15.12 11.69 -24.47
N ALA A 404 -15.33 10.67 -23.64
CA ALA A 404 -14.30 9.73 -23.20
C ALA A 404 -14.46 8.40 -23.93
N THR A 405 -14.00 8.38 -25.19
CA THR A 405 -14.21 7.26 -26.12
C THR A 405 -13.50 5.97 -25.72
N ASN A 406 -12.50 6.04 -24.84
CA ASN A 406 -11.73 4.90 -24.34
C ASN A 406 -12.07 4.52 -22.89
N LEU A 407 -13.06 5.17 -22.27
CA LEU A 407 -13.45 4.85 -20.89
C LEU A 407 -14.01 3.43 -20.84
N THR A 408 -13.39 2.57 -20.02
CA THR A 408 -13.76 1.16 -19.92
C THR A 408 -14.38 0.80 -18.58
N ILE A 409 -13.99 1.49 -17.50
CA ILE A 409 -14.39 1.20 -16.12
C ILE A 409 -14.76 2.51 -15.41
N PRO A 410 -16.06 2.74 -15.18
CA PRO A 410 -16.53 3.63 -14.14
C PRO A 410 -17.04 2.85 -12.92
N VAL A 411 -16.56 3.25 -11.76
CA VAL A 411 -17.17 2.93 -10.47
C VAL A 411 -17.61 4.22 -9.81
N VAL A 412 -18.89 4.29 -9.46
CA VAL A 412 -19.43 5.38 -8.65
C VAL A 412 -19.98 4.78 -7.37
N SER A 413 -19.44 5.16 -6.22
CA SER A 413 -19.96 4.68 -4.95
C SER A 413 -20.11 5.75 -3.88
N ALA A 414 -21.05 5.56 -2.97
CA ALA A 414 -21.28 6.42 -1.80
C ALA A 414 -21.47 7.90 -2.17
N CYS A 415 -21.98 8.21 -3.37
CA CYS A 415 -22.29 9.56 -3.81
C CYS A 415 -23.75 9.88 -3.46
N MET A 416 -23.94 10.54 -2.30
CA MET A 416 -25.26 10.66 -1.67
C MET A 416 -26.26 11.52 -2.46
N ASN A 417 -25.80 12.55 -3.17
CA ASN A 417 -26.64 13.47 -3.94
C ASN A 417 -26.67 13.18 -5.45
N LEU A 418 -26.06 12.09 -5.92
CA LEU A 418 -26.05 11.74 -7.35
C LEU A 418 -27.46 11.37 -7.80
N LYS A 419 -28.02 12.12 -8.75
CA LYS A 419 -29.42 11.93 -9.20
C LYS A 419 -29.54 11.10 -10.46
N SER A 420 -28.64 11.29 -11.42
CA SER A 420 -28.67 10.63 -12.73
C SER A 420 -27.32 10.65 -13.44
N PHE A 421 -27.17 9.75 -14.42
CA PHE A 421 -26.11 9.84 -15.44
C PHE A 421 -26.54 10.75 -16.61
N PRO A 422 -25.62 11.19 -17.49
CA PRO A 422 -25.95 12.02 -18.63
C PRO A 422 -26.88 11.28 -19.61
N GLU A 423 -27.88 11.97 -20.17
CA GLU A 423 -28.82 11.36 -21.12
C GLU A 423 -28.12 10.72 -22.33
N GLN A 424 -27.03 11.33 -22.81
CA GLN A 424 -26.26 10.85 -23.96
C GLN A 424 -25.11 9.89 -23.58
N MET A 425 -25.23 9.15 -22.47
CA MET A 425 -24.17 8.27 -21.96
C MET A 425 -23.59 7.31 -23.02
N HIS A 426 -24.45 6.77 -23.90
CA HIS A 426 -24.05 5.90 -25.00
C HIS A 426 -23.09 6.55 -26.02
N SER A 427 -23.16 7.87 -26.20
CA SER A 427 -22.29 8.64 -27.11
C SER A 427 -21.05 9.18 -26.38
N LEU A 428 -21.16 9.51 -25.09
CA LEU A 428 -20.06 10.01 -24.27
C LEU A 428 -19.06 8.90 -23.93
N PHE A 429 -19.55 7.69 -23.63
CA PHE A 429 -18.75 6.53 -23.20
C PHE A 429 -18.99 5.29 -24.09
N PRO A 430 -18.73 5.35 -25.40
CA PRO A 430 -19.07 4.28 -26.35
C PRO A 430 -18.26 2.99 -26.14
N SER A 431 -17.17 3.02 -25.36
CA SER A 431 -16.32 1.85 -25.08
C SER A 431 -16.51 1.26 -23.68
N LEU A 432 -17.52 1.72 -22.94
CA LEU A 432 -17.80 1.24 -21.58
C LEU A 432 -18.04 -0.26 -21.55
N LYS A 433 -17.34 -0.96 -20.66
CA LYS A 433 -17.48 -2.42 -20.48
C LYS A 433 -18.01 -2.80 -19.11
N TYR A 434 -17.71 -1.99 -18.09
CA TYR A 434 -18.13 -2.20 -16.72
C TYR A 434 -18.88 -0.96 -16.21
N LEU A 435 -19.94 -1.12 -15.42
CA LEU A 435 -20.60 -0.02 -14.71
C LEU A 435 -20.96 -0.49 -13.30
N GLY A 436 -20.32 0.10 -12.29
CA GLY A 436 -20.61 -0.16 -10.88
C GLY A 436 -21.25 1.05 -10.21
N ILE A 437 -22.39 0.86 -9.54
CA ILE A 437 -23.10 1.87 -8.75
C ILE A 437 -23.35 1.28 -7.37
N ALA A 438 -22.75 1.86 -6.33
CA ALA A 438 -22.90 1.33 -4.97
C ALA A 438 -23.24 2.43 -3.97
N TYR A 439 -24.19 2.23 -3.06
CA TYR A 439 -24.50 3.20 -1.99
C TYR A 439 -24.90 4.61 -2.51
N CYS A 440 -25.67 4.70 -3.60
CA CYS A 440 -26.15 5.97 -4.17
C CYS A 440 -27.68 6.11 -3.99
N PRO A 441 -28.18 6.62 -2.85
CA PRO A 441 -29.61 6.58 -2.49
C PRO A 441 -30.49 7.55 -3.30
N GLU A 442 -29.95 8.67 -3.78
CA GLU A 442 -30.71 9.67 -4.53
C GLU A 442 -30.80 9.40 -6.03
N MET A 443 -30.11 8.38 -6.53
CA MET A 443 -30.10 8.07 -7.95
C MET A 443 -31.44 7.47 -8.39
N GLU A 444 -32.16 8.13 -9.29
CA GLU A 444 -33.54 7.76 -9.61
C GLU A 444 -33.63 6.78 -10.79
N SER A 445 -32.85 6.97 -11.86
CA SER A 445 -32.98 6.18 -13.08
C SER A 445 -31.69 6.14 -13.92
N PHE A 446 -31.65 5.21 -14.88
CA PHE A 446 -30.67 5.23 -15.96
C PHE A 446 -31.06 6.24 -17.06
N PRO A 447 -30.10 6.66 -17.91
CA PRO A 447 -30.35 7.54 -19.05
C PRO A 447 -31.45 7.02 -19.98
N GLN A 448 -32.41 7.86 -20.36
CA GLN A 448 -33.53 7.46 -21.23
C GLN A 448 -33.07 7.17 -22.66
N GLN A 449 -32.03 7.85 -23.14
CA GLN A 449 -31.45 7.54 -24.47
C GLN A 449 -30.58 6.28 -24.48
N GLY A 450 -30.51 5.57 -23.35
CA GLY A 450 -29.91 4.24 -23.25
C GLY A 450 -28.44 4.21 -22.82
N LEU A 451 -28.04 3.05 -22.29
CA LEU A 451 -26.68 2.74 -21.88
C LEU A 451 -25.79 2.33 -23.08
N PRO A 452 -24.45 2.38 -22.94
CA PRO A 452 -23.53 1.99 -24.02
C PRO A 452 -23.68 0.53 -24.45
N SER A 453 -23.69 0.27 -25.77
CA SER A 453 -23.95 -1.08 -26.33
C SER A 453 -22.83 -2.11 -26.11
N LYS A 454 -21.62 -1.68 -25.77
CA LYS A 454 -20.46 -2.53 -25.44
C LYS A 454 -20.40 -2.94 -23.97
N LEU A 455 -21.35 -2.48 -23.14
CA LEU A 455 -21.40 -2.77 -21.72
C LEU A 455 -21.57 -4.27 -21.49
N LYS A 456 -20.68 -4.86 -20.67
CA LYS A 456 -20.61 -6.30 -20.38
C LYS A 456 -21.06 -6.65 -18.98
N THR A 457 -20.73 -5.79 -18.01
CA THR A 457 -20.99 -6.02 -16.60
C THR A 457 -21.67 -4.80 -15.99
N VAL A 458 -22.77 -5.02 -15.29
CA VAL A 458 -23.46 -4.00 -14.48
C VAL A 458 -23.58 -4.51 -13.05
N VAL A 459 -23.11 -3.70 -12.10
CA VAL A 459 -23.18 -3.98 -10.65
C VAL A 459 -23.95 -2.84 -9.98
N ILE A 460 -25.00 -3.19 -9.25
CA ILE A 460 -25.81 -2.25 -8.47
C ILE A 460 -25.87 -2.74 -7.03
N GLU A 461 -25.39 -1.93 -6.09
CA GLU A 461 -25.36 -2.23 -4.66
C GLU A 461 -26.05 -1.11 -3.88
N LYS A 462 -27.00 -1.47 -3.01
CA LYS A 462 -27.60 -0.56 -2.00
C LYS A 462 -27.95 0.83 -2.52
N SER A 463 -28.63 0.89 -3.66
CA SER A 463 -29.07 2.12 -4.34
C SER A 463 -30.59 2.07 -4.56
N ASP A 464 -31.37 2.22 -3.47
CA ASP A 464 -32.79 1.82 -3.44
C ASP A 464 -33.69 2.54 -4.44
N LYS A 465 -33.53 3.86 -4.67
CA LYS A 465 -34.36 4.59 -5.65
C LYS A 465 -34.14 4.06 -7.07
N LEU A 466 -32.88 3.83 -7.45
CA LEU A 466 -32.51 3.26 -8.75
C LEU A 466 -33.06 1.84 -8.88
N ILE A 467 -32.92 1.04 -7.83
CA ILE A 467 -33.45 -0.32 -7.76
C ILE A 467 -34.98 -0.30 -7.92
N VAL A 468 -35.71 0.60 -7.27
CA VAL A 468 -37.17 0.71 -7.39
C VAL A 468 -37.60 1.14 -8.81
N SER A 469 -36.82 1.97 -9.51
CA SER A 469 -37.18 2.41 -10.86
C SER A 469 -37.16 1.29 -11.90
N MET A 470 -36.53 0.14 -11.61
CA MET A 470 -36.64 -1.04 -12.47
C MET A 470 -38.11 -1.48 -12.67
N LYS A 471 -38.96 -1.31 -11.64
CA LYS A 471 -40.40 -1.65 -11.67
C LYS A 471 -41.18 -0.82 -12.69
N ARG A 472 -40.64 0.33 -13.10
CA ARG A 472 -41.22 1.22 -14.10
C ARG A 472 -40.74 0.91 -15.52
N ARG A 473 -39.92 -0.13 -15.70
CA ARG A 473 -39.29 -0.52 -16.97
C ARG A 473 -38.38 0.56 -17.56
N GLU A 474 -37.76 1.37 -16.70
CA GLU A 474 -36.95 2.53 -17.12
C GLU A 474 -35.49 2.16 -17.47
N TRP A 475 -35.02 0.96 -17.13
CA TRP A 475 -33.60 0.60 -17.27
C TRP A 475 -33.15 0.22 -18.69
N SER A 476 -34.07 -0.27 -19.52
CA SER A 476 -33.81 -0.69 -20.91
C SER A 476 -32.62 -1.66 -21.13
N LEU A 477 -32.20 -2.44 -20.12
CA LEU A 477 -31.02 -3.33 -20.24
C LEU A 477 -31.21 -4.44 -21.27
N GLN A 478 -32.45 -4.84 -21.56
CA GLN A 478 -32.78 -5.82 -22.59
C GLN A 478 -32.31 -5.43 -24.00
N ALA A 479 -32.09 -4.13 -24.25
CA ALA A 479 -31.59 -3.62 -25.52
C ALA A 479 -30.05 -3.72 -25.64
N LEU A 480 -29.33 -4.15 -24.60
CA LEU A 480 -27.88 -4.22 -24.58
C LEU A 480 -27.37 -5.58 -25.09
N PRO A 481 -26.81 -5.66 -26.31
CA PRO A 481 -26.45 -6.94 -26.91
C PRO A 481 -25.19 -7.57 -26.29
N SER A 482 -24.37 -6.78 -25.60
CA SER A 482 -23.08 -7.22 -25.04
C SER A 482 -23.14 -7.55 -23.55
N LEU A 483 -24.27 -7.32 -22.88
CA LEU A 483 -24.36 -7.48 -21.43
C LEU A 483 -24.36 -8.97 -21.07
N THR A 484 -23.30 -9.41 -20.41
CA THR A 484 -23.05 -10.81 -20.05
C THR A 484 -23.16 -11.07 -18.55
N GLU A 485 -23.00 -10.04 -17.73
CA GLU A 485 -22.98 -10.16 -16.27
C GLU A 485 -23.82 -9.05 -15.62
N PHE A 486 -24.68 -9.44 -14.67
CA PHE A 486 -25.51 -8.52 -13.90
C PHE A 486 -25.48 -8.92 -12.43
N THR A 487 -25.22 -7.95 -11.57
CA THR A 487 -25.16 -8.12 -10.11
C THR A 487 -26.05 -7.11 -9.44
N ILE A 488 -26.94 -7.59 -8.56
CA ILE A 488 -27.74 -6.76 -7.66
C ILE A 488 -27.46 -7.15 -6.21
N ILE A 489 -27.18 -6.16 -5.37
CA ILE A 489 -26.83 -6.34 -3.96
C ILE A 489 -27.66 -5.39 -3.09
N GLY A 490 -28.22 -5.89 -1.98
CA GLY A 490 -28.76 -5.04 -0.92
C GLY A 490 -30.00 -4.26 -1.36
N ALA A 491 -31.06 -4.95 -1.80
CA ALA A 491 -32.34 -4.33 -2.16
C ALA A 491 -33.43 -4.69 -1.15
N GLU A 492 -33.87 -3.71 -0.35
CA GLU A 492 -34.76 -3.98 0.79
C GLU A 492 -36.24 -4.11 0.40
N GLU A 493 -36.69 -3.51 -0.70
CA GLU A 493 -38.11 -3.42 -1.09
C GLU A 493 -38.50 -4.28 -2.30
N ILE A 494 -37.61 -5.20 -2.71
CA ILE A 494 -37.87 -6.13 -3.81
C ILE A 494 -38.49 -7.41 -3.27
N GLU A 495 -39.75 -7.68 -3.66
CA GLU A 495 -40.44 -8.94 -3.35
C GLU A 495 -40.32 -9.99 -4.46
N PHE A 496 -40.10 -9.58 -5.71
CA PHE A 496 -39.93 -10.45 -6.86
C PHE A 496 -38.89 -9.88 -7.83
N PHE A 497 -38.12 -10.74 -8.49
CA PHE A 497 -37.05 -10.35 -9.40
C PHE A 497 -36.72 -11.46 -10.42
N PRO A 498 -36.31 -11.15 -11.66
CA PRO A 498 -36.37 -9.86 -12.35
C PRO A 498 -37.72 -9.67 -13.06
N ASP A 499 -38.08 -8.42 -13.37
CA ASP A 499 -39.27 -8.12 -14.18
C ASP A 499 -39.17 -8.66 -15.62
N GLU A 500 -40.33 -8.90 -16.23
CA GLU A 500 -40.44 -9.30 -17.64
C GLU A 500 -39.77 -8.26 -18.56
N HIS A 501 -38.82 -8.71 -19.36
CA HIS A 501 -37.98 -7.90 -20.25
C HIS A 501 -37.02 -6.92 -19.56
N LEU A 502 -36.67 -7.12 -18.28
CA LEU A 502 -35.62 -6.33 -17.63
C LEU A 502 -34.22 -6.72 -18.12
N LEU A 503 -33.90 -8.02 -18.12
CA LEU A 503 -32.56 -8.55 -18.43
C LEU A 503 -32.47 -9.04 -19.88
N PRO A 504 -31.31 -8.87 -20.56
CA PRO A 504 -31.13 -9.30 -21.95
C PRO A 504 -30.85 -10.81 -22.07
N SER A 505 -31.15 -11.39 -23.23
CA SER A 505 -30.90 -12.82 -23.52
C SER A 505 -29.40 -13.17 -23.66
N SER A 506 -28.52 -12.17 -23.79
CA SER A 506 -27.06 -12.32 -23.79
C SER A 506 -26.48 -12.60 -22.41
N LEU A 507 -27.27 -12.47 -21.34
CA LEU A 507 -26.80 -12.61 -19.96
C LEU A 507 -26.32 -14.04 -19.68
N THR A 508 -25.11 -14.16 -19.14
CA THR A 508 -24.44 -15.43 -18.83
C THR A 508 -24.24 -15.64 -17.33
N HIS A 509 -24.06 -14.58 -16.55
CA HIS A 509 -23.89 -14.63 -15.11
C HIS A 509 -24.87 -13.67 -14.44
N LEU A 510 -25.62 -14.18 -13.46
CA LEU A 510 -26.55 -13.41 -12.65
C LEU A 510 -26.23 -13.61 -11.16
N TYR A 511 -25.96 -12.51 -10.46
CA TYR A 511 -25.69 -12.50 -9.02
C TYR A 511 -26.79 -11.72 -8.30
N ILE A 512 -27.48 -12.38 -7.36
CA ILE A 512 -28.54 -11.82 -6.53
C ILE A 512 -28.11 -11.97 -5.08
N LEU A 513 -27.69 -10.87 -4.46
CA LEU A 513 -27.02 -10.90 -3.15
C LEU A 513 -27.78 -10.01 -2.16
N ASP A 514 -28.03 -10.49 -0.95
CA ASP A 514 -28.57 -9.67 0.14
C ASP A 514 -29.91 -8.98 -0.22
N LEU A 515 -30.88 -9.76 -0.68
CA LEU A 515 -32.25 -9.31 -0.95
C LEU A 515 -33.21 -9.85 0.13
N PRO A 516 -33.37 -9.15 1.27
CA PRO A 516 -34.05 -9.71 2.44
C PRO A 516 -35.54 -10.00 2.23
N LYS A 517 -36.25 -9.16 1.45
CA LYS A 517 -37.70 -9.31 1.19
C LYS A 517 -38.04 -10.10 -0.08
N LEU A 518 -37.04 -10.61 -0.83
CA LEU A 518 -37.29 -11.35 -2.06
C LEU A 518 -37.99 -12.68 -1.76
N LYS A 519 -39.25 -12.81 -2.21
CA LYS A 519 -40.10 -13.99 -2.00
C LYS A 519 -40.02 -14.99 -3.14
N SER A 520 -39.89 -14.51 -4.37
CA SER A 520 -39.95 -15.35 -5.58
C SER A 520 -39.10 -14.80 -6.72
N LEU A 521 -38.51 -15.71 -7.51
CA LEU A 521 -37.95 -15.36 -8.81
C LEU A 521 -39.06 -15.38 -9.88
N ASP A 522 -39.27 -14.27 -10.60
CA ASP A 522 -40.35 -14.18 -11.59
C ASP A 522 -40.01 -14.97 -12.86
N TYR A 523 -40.79 -16.01 -13.14
CA TYR A 523 -40.61 -16.88 -14.30
C TYR A 523 -40.69 -16.12 -15.63
N LYS A 524 -41.44 -15.02 -15.71
CA LYS A 524 -41.54 -14.18 -16.92
C LYS A 524 -40.23 -13.42 -17.19
N GLY A 525 -39.52 -13.02 -16.15
CA GLY A 525 -38.20 -12.40 -16.28
C GLY A 525 -37.12 -13.37 -16.78
N PHE A 526 -37.20 -14.64 -16.40
CA PHE A 526 -36.23 -15.67 -16.80
C PHE A 526 -36.54 -16.35 -18.15
N GLN A 527 -37.76 -16.24 -18.68
CA GLN A 527 -38.19 -16.99 -19.87
C GLN A 527 -37.33 -16.78 -21.13
N HIS A 528 -36.65 -15.63 -21.21
CA HIS A 528 -35.82 -15.26 -22.37
C HIS A 528 -34.30 -15.40 -22.11
N LEU A 529 -33.88 -15.79 -20.90
CA LEU A 529 -32.46 -15.88 -20.51
C LEU A 529 -31.82 -17.20 -20.95
N THR A 530 -31.83 -17.46 -22.25
CA THR A 530 -31.36 -18.73 -22.84
C THR A 530 -29.84 -18.96 -22.75
N SER A 531 -29.07 -17.92 -22.42
CA SER A 531 -27.61 -17.96 -22.35
C SER A 531 -27.08 -17.99 -20.91
N LEU A 532 -27.95 -18.08 -19.90
CA LEU A 532 -27.57 -17.99 -18.50
C LEU A 532 -26.84 -19.28 -18.07
N HIS A 533 -25.54 -19.16 -17.80
CA HIS A 533 -24.66 -20.26 -17.39
C HIS A 533 -24.48 -20.33 -15.88
N GLN A 534 -24.49 -19.19 -15.19
CA GLN A 534 -24.26 -19.10 -13.75
C GLN A 534 -25.32 -18.26 -13.05
N LEU A 535 -25.89 -18.83 -11.99
CA LEU A 535 -26.84 -18.16 -11.11
C LEU A 535 -26.32 -18.29 -9.68
N TYR A 536 -26.07 -17.15 -9.06
CA TYR A 536 -25.59 -17.05 -7.70
C TYR A 536 -26.62 -16.29 -6.87
N ILE A 537 -27.11 -16.93 -5.81
CA ILE A 537 -28.10 -16.36 -4.89
C ILE A 537 -27.53 -16.44 -3.49
N GLN A 538 -27.40 -15.31 -2.80
CA GLN A 538 -26.90 -15.28 -1.44
C GLN A 538 -27.72 -14.36 -0.54
N LYS A 539 -27.85 -14.73 0.75
CA LYS A 539 -28.51 -13.90 1.77
C LYS A 539 -29.92 -13.45 1.35
N CYS A 540 -30.72 -14.37 0.80
CA CYS A 540 -32.11 -14.13 0.40
C CYS A 540 -33.05 -15.02 1.26
N PRO A 541 -33.31 -14.66 2.54
CA PRO A 541 -33.98 -15.54 3.49
C PRO A 541 -35.45 -15.83 3.18
N MET A 542 -36.16 -14.90 2.54
CA MET A 542 -37.58 -15.04 2.20
C MET A 542 -37.83 -15.78 0.89
N LEU A 543 -36.79 -16.13 0.12
CA LEU A 543 -36.97 -16.74 -1.19
C LEU A 543 -37.41 -18.20 -1.04
N GLN A 544 -38.67 -18.47 -1.39
CA GLN A 544 -39.32 -19.73 -1.01
C GLN A 544 -39.15 -20.84 -2.04
N SER A 545 -38.98 -20.52 -3.32
CA SER A 545 -38.93 -21.54 -4.37
C SER A 545 -38.00 -21.18 -5.53
N MET A 546 -37.48 -22.21 -6.20
CA MET A 546 -36.72 -22.09 -7.44
C MET A 546 -37.62 -22.04 -8.68
N LEU A 547 -37.00 -21.70 -9.81
CA LEU A 547 -37.63 -21.67 -11.12
C LEU A 547 -37.85 -23.10 -11.68
N PRO A 548 -38.90 -23.33 -12.48
CA PRO A 548 -39.11 -24.61 -13.15
C PRO A 548 -37.95 -25.02 -14.05
N LYS A 549 -37.67 -26.33 -14.12
CA LYS A 549 -36.58 -26.94 -14.92
C LYS A 549 -36.42 -26.35 -16.33
N ARG A 550 -37.53 -26.12 -17.02
CA ARG A 550 -37.57 -25.60 -18.41
C ARG A 550 -36.90 -24.24 -18.58
N LEU A 551 -36.74 -23.46 -17.51
CA LEU A 551 -36.12 -22.13 -17.51
C LEU A 551 -34.65 -22.14 -17.10
N LEU A 552 -34.15 -23.28 -16.61
CA LEU A 552 -32.79 -23.46 -16.09
C LEU A 552 -31.97 -24.40 -16.98
N THR A 553 -32.37 -24.58 -18.23
CA THR A 553 -31.76 -25.59 -19.13
C THR A 553 -30.36 -25.20 -19.60
N SER A 554 -30.03 -23.91 -19.64
CA SER A 554 -28.69 -23.41 -19.98
C SER A 554 -27.74 -23.35 -18.79
N LEU A 555 -28.25 -23.53 -17.57
CA LEU A 555 -27.50 -23.29 -16.35
C LEU A 555 -26.48 -24.40 -16.10
N TYR A 556 -25.22 -24.01 -15.93
CA TYR A 556 -24.10 -24.90 -15.65
C TYR A 556 -23.68 -24.85 -14.17
N HIS A 557 -23.73 -23.65 -13.56
CA HIS A 557 -23.40 -23.40 -12.16
C HIS A 557 -24.59 -22.78 -11.42
N LEU A 558 -25.00 -23.40 -10.33
CA LEU A 558 -25.96 -22.84 -9.37
C LEU A 558 -25.29 -22.75 -8.00
N HIS A 559 -25.26 -21.55 -7.41
CA HIS A 559 -24.80 -21.36 -6.04
C HIS A 559 -25.89 -20.70 -5.20
N ILE A 560 -26.25 -21.33 -4.10
CA ILE A 560 -27.20 -20.83 -3.10
C ILE A 560 -26.46 -20.78 -1.76
N TYR A 561 -26.35 -19.62 -1.13
CA TYR A 561 -25.62 -19.47 0.13
C TYR A 561 -26.38 -18.59 1.12
N GLU A 562 -26.57 -19.03 2.37
CA GLU A 562 -27.32 -18.29 3.40
C GLU A 562 -28.78 -17.97 2.97
N CYS A 563 -29.43 -18.90 2.26
CA CYS A 563 -30.84 -18.80 1.86
C CYS A 563 -31.67 -19.94 2.50
N PRO A 564 -32.06 -19.84 3.78
CA PRO A 564 -32.65 -20.95 4.55
C PRO A 564 -33.91 -21.58 3.92
N SER A 565 -34.85 -20.76 3.44
CA SER A 565 -36.09 -21.24 2.82
C SER A 565 -35.79 -22.01 1.53
N LEU A 566 -35.03 -21.39 0.62
CA LEU A 566 -34.63 -22.00 -0.65
C LEU A 566 -33.79 -23.26 -0.48
N ARG A 567 -32.92 -23.30 0.54
CA ARG A 567 -32.08 -24.46 0.86
C ARG A 567 -32.91 -25.70 1.16
N GLU A 568 -33.98 -25.59 1.95
CA GLU A 568 -34.83 -26.75 2.25
C GLU A 568 -35.59 -27.23 1.00
N HIS A 569 -36.03 -26.31 0.14
CA HIS A 569 -36.67 -26.65 -1.14
C HIS A 569 -35.70 -27.25 -2.16
N CYS A 570 -34.41 -26.89 -2.10
CA CYS A 570 -33.35 -27.39 -3.00
C CYS A 570 -32.58 -28.58 -2.40
N LYS A 571 -33.04 -29.17 -1.30
CA LYS A 571 -32.34 -30.25 -0.61
C LYS A 571 -32.24 -31.50 -1.47
N LYS A 572 -31.03 -32.03 -1.66
CA LYS A 572 -30.75 -33.20 -2.51
C LYS A 572 -31.69 -34.38 -2.19
N GLY A 573 -32.50 -34.77 -3.18
CA GLY A 573 -33.39 -35.93 -3.13
C GLY A 573 -34.61 -35.81 -2.20
N LYS A 574 -34.82 -34.66 -1.54
CA LYS A 574 -35.93 -34.46 -0.58
C LYS A 574 -36.70 -33.16 -0.80
N GLY A 575 -36.05 -32.12 -1.29
CA GLY A 575 -36.65 -30.81 -1.50
C GLY A 575 -37.59 -30.80 -2.71
N GLU A 576 -38.67 -30.01 -2.62
CA GLU A 576 -39.71 -29.88 -3.65
C GLU A 576 -39.14 -29.41 -5.00
N ASP A 577 -38.16 -28.51 -4.96
CA ASP A 577 -37.52 -27.93 -6.13
C ASP A 577 -36.29 -28.71 -6.62
N TRP A 578 -35.89 -29.79 -5.92
CA TRP A 578 -34.73 -30.59 -6.32
C TRP A 578 -34.85 -31.11 -7.75
N SER A 579 -36.05 -31.55 -8.15
CA SER A 579 -36.33 -32.02 -9.52
C SER A 579 -36.10 -30.93 -10.58
N ALA A 580 -36.25 -29.66 -10.20
CA ALA A 580 -36.07 -28.51 -11.08
C ALA A 580 -34.60 -28.16 -11.31
N ILE A 581 -33.72 -28.46 -10.35
CA ILE A 581 -32.29 -28.11 -10.40
C ILE A 581 -31.34 -29.31 -10.62
N SER A 582 -31.80 -30.53 -10.38
CA SER A 582 -30.97 -31.75 -10.38
C SER A 582 -30.23 -32.08 -11.69
N HIS A 583 -30.59 -31.44 -12.81
CA HIS A 583 -29.88 -31.60 -14.09
C HIS A 583 -28.67 -30.68 -14.24
N ILE A 584 -28.49 -29.72 -13.34
CA ILE A 584 -27.40 -28.74 -13.37
C ILE A 584 -26.10 -29.43 -12.95
N PRO A 585 -25.02 -29.36 -13.75
CA PRO A 585 -23.77 -30.08 -13.49
C PRO A 585 -23.04 -29.73 -12.18
N ALA A 586 -23.13 -28.48 -11.73
CA ALA A 586 -22.44 -28.03 -10.53
C ALA A 586 -23.37 -27.19 -9.66
N ILE A 587 -23.83 -27.78 -8.56
CA ILE A 587 -24.73 -27.14 -7.60
C ILE A 587 -23.99 -26.99 -6.27
N ARG A 588 -23.90 -25.78 -5.75
CA ARG A 588 -23.36 -25.51 -4.42
C ARG A 588 -24.47 -24.92 -3.54
N ILE A 589 -24.71 -25.53 -2.39
CA ILE A 589 -25.69 -25.05 -1.40
C ILE A 589 -24.96 -24.91 -0.06
N ASP A 590 -24.81 -23.67 0.41
CA ASP A 590 -23.93 -23.30 1.52
C ASP A 590 -22.50 -23.85 1.33
N GLU A 591 -22.00 -24.64 2.28
CA GLU A 591 -20.70 -25.30 2.21
C GLU A 591 -20.73 -26.62 1.43
N GLU A 592 -21.91 -27.12 1.04
CA GLU A 592 -22.06 -28.40 0.36
C GLU A 592 -21.95 -28.27 -1.16
N LEU A 593 -20.97 -28.95 -1.75
CA LEU A 593 -20.86 -29.12 -3.20
C LEU A 593 -21.56 -30.41 -3.64
N ILE A 594 -22.51 -30.27 -4.56
CA ILE A 594 -23.25 -31.36 -5.17
C ILE A 594 -22.85 -31.44 -6.65
N MET A 595 -22.09 -32.47 -6.97
CA MET A 595 -21.78 -32.90 -8.33
C MET A 595 -22.69 -34.06 -8.77
#